data_AF-A0A3M0L1P5-F1
#
_entry.id   AF-A0A3M0L1P5-F1
#
_cell.length_a   1.000
_cell.length_b   1.000
_cell.length_c   1.000
_cell.angle_alpha   90.00
_cell.angle_beta   90.00
_cell.angle_gamma   90.00
#
_symmetry.space_group_name_H-M   'P 1'
#
loop_
_entity.id
_entity.type
_entity.pdbx_description
1 polymer ?
#
loop_
_entity_poly.entity_id
_entity_poly.type
_entity_poly.pdbx_seq_one_letter_code
_entity_poly.pdbx_strand_id
1 'polypeptide(L)'
;MGGVAEGVGFVNAPLTGSEIRNFKKELGNLVEDPVGVSNQVDQFLGPNTYTWEELNSILNILFSSEEVRMIRTAGMRIWERENRMGPPGDYKLPIVDPRWNPNREEDRRNMEDYRNLMVKGIKESVPHSSNTKLAFDNMQGKDETPTTWLKKKFPAVFQYRS
;
A
#
# COMPACT_ATOMS: atom_id res chain seq x y z
N MET A 1 -3.80 -6.36 -49.06
CA MET A 1 -4.32 -5.55 -47.94
C MET A 1 -3.91 -6.24 -46.66
N GLY A 2 -2.87 -5.73 -46.00
CA GLY A 2 -2.41 -6.22 -44.71
C GLY A 2 -2.70 -5.15 -43.67
N GLY A 3 -3.48 -5.50 -42.66
CA GLY A 3 -3.83 -4.65 -41.53
C GLY A 3 -4.14 -5.56 -40.38
N VAL A 4 -3.07 -5.96 -39.70
CA VAL A 4 -3.04 -6.85 -38.54
C VAL A 4 -3.83 -6.25 -37.38
N ALA A 5 -4.47 -7.13 -36.62
CA ALA A 5 -5.21 -6.83 -35.41
C ALA A 5 -4.35 -6.02 -34.42
N GLU A 6 -4.78 -4.80 -34.10
CA GLU A 6 -4.33 -4.10 -32.91
C GLU A 6 -5.03 -4.71 -31.70
N GLY A 7 -4.56 -5.89 -31.29
CA GLY A 7 -4.65 -6.28 -29.90
C GLY A 7 -3.79 -5.30 -29.12
N VAL A 8 -4.43 -4.40 -28.38
CA VAL A 8 -3.77 -3.60 -27.35
C VAL A 8 -3.25 -4.57 -26.30
N GLY A 9 -2.05 -5.11 -26.54
CA GLY A 9 -1.29 -5.84 -25.56
C GLY A 9 -0.79 -4.83 -24.55
N PHE A 10 -1.40 -4.80 -23.37
CA PHE A 10 -0.79 -4.17 -22.21
C PHE A 10 0.57 -4.84 -22.01
N VAL A 11 1.63 -4.14 -22.41
CA VAL A 11 3.02 -4.56 -22.20
C VAL A 11 3.34 -4.47 -20.72
N ASN A 12 2.83 -5.42 -19.94
CA ASN A 12 3.20 -5.61 -18.55
C ASN A 12 4.58 -6.26 -18.51
N ALA A 13 5.64 -5.46 -18.51
CA ALA A 13 6.94 -5.95 -18.08
C ALA A 13 6.90 -6.07 -16.55
N PRO A 14 7.04 -7.29 -15.98
CA PRO A 14 7.08 -7.43 -14.53
C PRO A 14 8.30 -6.69 -13.99
N LEU A 15 8.09 -5.85 -12.98
CA LEU A 15 9.19 -5.16 -12.29
C LEU A 15 10.18 -6.21 -11.77
N THR A 16 11.43 -6.13 -12.21
CA THR A 16 12.47 -7.04 -11.76
C THR A 16 12.86 -6.71 -10.32
N GLY A 17 13.24 -7.72 -9.54
CA GLY A 17 13.72 -7.50 -8.18
C GLY A 17 14.93 -6.54 -8.12
N SER A 18 15.73 -6.45 -9.17
CA SER A 18 16.82 -5.46 -9.30
C SER A 18 16.31 -4.03 -9.40
N GLU A 19 15.28 -3.78 -10.19
CA GLU A 19 14.67 -2.44 -10.33
C GLU A 19 14.08 -1.98 -9.00
N ILE A 20 13.34 -2.86 -8.30
CA ILE A 20 12.74 -2.54 -7.01
C ILE A 20 13.83 -2.25 -5.96
N ARG A 21 14.92 -3.03 -5.94
CA ARG A 21 16.05 -2.80 -5.02
C ARG A 21 16.82 -1.52 -5.33
N ASN A 22 16.99 -1.17 -6.60
CA ASN A 22 17.62 0.09 -6.99
C ASN A 22 16.72 1.27 -6.61
N PHE A 23 15.41 1.17 -6.89
CA PHE A 23 14.44 2.16 -6.48
C PHE A 23 14.42 2.35 -4.96
N LYS A 24 14.48 1.28 -4.16
CA LYS A 24 14.61 1.39 -2.69
C LYS A 24 15.83 2.20 -2.23
N LYS A 25 16.94 2.21 -2.99
CA LYS A 25 18.12 3.03 -2.64
C LYS A 25 17.91 4.52 -2.94
N GLU A 26 17.08 4.83 -3.93
CA GLU A 26 16.73 6.20 -4.34
C GLU A 26 15.50 6.73 -3.58
N LEU A 27 14.71 5.82 -3.00
CA LEU A 27 13.53 6.13 -2.23
C LEU A 27 13.93 6.94 -1.00
N GLY A 28 13.30 8.10 -0.84
CA GLY A 28 13.48 8.94 0.34
C GLY A 28 13.05 8.25 1.64
N ASN A 29 13.31 8.91 2.77
CA ASN A 29 12.84 8.43 4.06
C ASN A 29 11.33 8.72 4.21
N LEU A 30 10.52 7.68 4.38
CA LEU A 30 9.07 7.77 4.55
C LEU A 30 8.66 8.72 5.69
N VAL A 31 9.41 8.73 6.79
CA VAL A 31 9.11 9.54 7.98
C VAL A 31 9.49 11.00 7.78
N GLU A 32 10.53 11.28 6.98
CA GLU A 32 10.98 12.65 6.70
C GLU A 32 10.12 13.31 5.62
N ASP A 33 9.83 12.61 4.53
CA ASP A 33 9.02 13.11 3.43
C ASP A 33 8.04 12.05 2.89
N PRO A 34 6.94 11.80 3.61
CA PRO A 34 5.91 10.85 3.18
C PRO A 34 5.24 11.27 1.86
N VAL A 35 5.20 12.57 1.56
CA VAL A 35 4.58 13.09 0.34
C VAL A 35 5.49 12.83 -0.85
N GLY A 36 6.78 13.16 -0.76
CA GLY A 36 7.77 12.86 -1.80
C GLY A 36 7.88 11.37 -2.07
N VAL A 37 7.94 10.55 -1.01
CA VAL A 37 7.94 9.08 -1.14
C VAL A 37 6.66 8.58 -1.83
N SER A 38 5.48 9.13 -1.51
CA SER A 38 4.24 8.74 -2.18
C SER A 38 4.27 9.05 -3.69
N ASN A 39 4.80 10.21 -4.07
CA ASN A 39 4.92 10.61 -5.47
C ASN A 39 5.94 9.73 -6.23
N GLN A 40 7.07 9.42 -5.60
CA GLN A 40 8.08 8.54 -6.18
C GLN A 40 7.50 7.13 -6.43
N VAL A 41 6.77 6.58 -5.45
CA VAL A 41 6.13 5.26 -5.59
C VAL A 41 5.06 5.27 -6.68
N ASP A 42 4.23 6.32 -6.75
CA ASP A 42 3.22 6.44 -7.80
C ASP A 42 3.83 6.51 -9.21
N GLN A 43 4.92 7.28 -9.37
CA GLN A 43 5.68 7.35 -10.61
C GLN A 43 6.35 6.03 -10.98
N PHE A 44 6.94 5.34 -10.00
CA PHE A 44 7.60 4.05 -10.19
C PHE A 44 6.63 2.96 -10.63
N LEU A 45 5.46 2.90 -10.00
CA LEU A 45 4.39 1.99 -10.42
C LEU A 45 3.86 2.39 -11.80
N GLY A 46 3.74 3.68 -12.08
CA GLY A 46 3.23 4.19 -13.36
C GLY A 46 1.77 3.74 -13.61
N PRO A 47 1.28 3.84 -14.85
CA PRO A 47 -0.10 3.45 -15.21
C PRO A 47 -0.29 1.92 -15.34
N ASN A 48 0.70 1.12 -14.99
CA ASN A 48 0.66 -0.33 -15.15
C ASN A 48 -0.31 -0.97 -14.16
N THR A 49 -0.98 -2.03 -14.61
CA THR A 49 -1.81 -2.89 -13.76
C THR A 49 -0.94 -3.99 -13.18
N TYR A 50 -0.72 -3.95 -11.87
CA TYR A 50 -0.01 -5.00 -11.14
C TYR A 50 -1.00 -5.86 -10.36
N THR A 51 -0.68 -7.14 -10.24
CA THR A 51 -1.42 -8.07 -9.37
C THR A 51 -1.20 -7.74 -7.90
N TRP A 52 -2.06 -8.28 -7.03
CA TRP A 52 -1.91 -8.14 -5.58
C TRP A 52 -0.56 -8.69 -5.10
N GLU A 53 -0.10 -9.82 -5.64
CA GLU A 53 1.18 -10.43 -5.28
C GLU A 53 2.37 -9.54 -5.65
N GLU A 54 2.34 -8.94 -6.85
CA GLU A 54 3.38 -8.01 -7.31
C GLU A 54 3.41 -6.76 -6.44
N LEU A 55 2.26 -6.11 -6.19
CA LEU A 55 2.19 -4.91 -5.36
C LEU A 55 2.61 -5.20 -3.91
N ASN A 56 2.18 -6.33 -3.35
CA ASN A 56 2.60 -6.75 -2.01
C ASN A 56 4.11 -7.04 -1.96
N SER A 57 4.67 -7.67 -2.99
CA SER A 57 6.12 -7.93 -3.08
C SER A 57 6.92 -6.64 -3.18
N ILE A 58 6.48 -5.69 -4.02
CA ILE A 58 7.10 -4.37 -4.16
C ILE A 58 7.10 -3.68 -2.80
N LEU A 59 5.95 -3.57 -2.13
CA LEU A 59 5.85 -2.91 -0.82
C LEU A 59 6.76 -3.54 0.24
N ASN A 60 6.84 -4.87 0.30
CA ASN A 60 7.69 -5.57 1.28
C ASN A 60 9.19 -5.42 0.98
N ILE A 61 9.58 -5.07 -0.25
CA ILE A 61 10.96 -4.71 -0.58
C ILE A 61 11.20 -3.22 -0.25
N LEU A 62 10.21 -2.37 -0.51
CA LEU A 62 10.32 -0.93 -0.37
C LEU A 62 10.21 -0.44 1.08
N PHE A 63 9.54 -1.17 1.95
CA PHE A 63 9.18 -0.71 3.29
C PHE A 63 9.37 -1.83 4.31
N SER A 64 9.60 -1.45 5.56
CA SER A 64 9.58 -2.41 6.67
C SER A 64 8.17 -2.92 6.94
N SER A 65 8.06 -4.02 7.69
CA SER A 65 6.75 -4.58 8.03
C SER A 65 5.87 -3.60 8.81
N GLU A 66 6.49 -2.73 9.62
CA GLU A 66 5.86 -1.67 10.39
C GLU A 66 5.34 -0.56 9.48
N GLU A 67 6.16 -0.10 8.54
CA GLU A 67 5.79 0.89 7.52
C GLU A 67 4.63 0.40 6.66
N VAL A 68 4.70 -0.83 6.15
CA VAL A 68 3.61 -1.45 5.38
C VAL A 68 2.31 -1.49 6.19
N ARG A 69 2.38 -1.79 7.48
CA ARG A 69 1.20 -1.79 8.35
C ARG A 69 0.63 -0.39 8.55
N MET A 70 1.46 0.63 8.71
CA MET A 70 1.02 2.02 8.81
C MET A 70 0.36 2.48 7.51
N ILE A 71 0.99 2.20 6.36
CA ILE A 71 0.48 2.51 5.03
C ILE A 71 -0.89 1.87 4.80
N ARG A 72 -1.03 0.57 5.11
CA ARG A 72 -2.32 -0.14 5.02
C ARG A 72 -3.38 0.46 5.93
N THR A 73 -3.00 0.76 7.15
CA THR A 73 -3.91 1.36 8.13
C THR A 73 -4.42 2.73 7.69
N ALA A 74 -3.53 3.57 7.17
CA ALA A 74 -3.90 4.86 6.61
C ALA A 74 -4.81 4.69 5.39
N GLY A 75 -4.45 3.79 4.48
CA GLY A 75 -5.28 3.47 3.31
C GLY A 75 -6.69 2.99 3.68
N MET A 76 -6.84 2.13 4.69
CA MET A 76 -8.16 1.66 5.16
C MET A 76 -9.02 2.81 5.67
N ARG A 77 -8.42 3.72 6.47
CA ARG A 77 -9.12 4.92 6.96
C ARG A 77 -9.53 5.86 5.84
N ILE A 78 -8.70 6.00 4.81
CA ILE A 78 -9.03 6.81 3.63
C ILE A 78 -10.21 6.20 2.90
N TRP A 79 -10.17 4.89 2.65
CA TRP A 79 -11.28 4.16 2.03
C TRP A 79 -12.59 4.31 2.82
N GLU A 80 -12.56 4.08 4.12
CA GLU A 80 -13.76 4.20 4.97
C GLU A 80 -14.34 5.62 4.99
N ARG A 81 -13.48 6.65 4.92
CA ARG A 81 -13.92 8.05 4.81
C ARG A 81 -14.54 8.38 3.45
N GLU A 82 -13.91 7.93 2.37
CA GLU A 82 -14.38 8.16 0.99
C GLU A 82 -15.61 7.31 0.66
N ASN A 83 -15.74 6.13 1.27
CA ASN A 83 -16.68 5.09 0.86
C ASN A 83 -17.50 4.55 2.04
N ARG A 84 -18.20 5.47 2.72
CA ARG A 84 -18.96 5.21 3.97
C ARG A 84 -19.98 4.06 3.93
N MET A 85 -20.51 3.73 2.74
CA MET A 85 -21.53 2.68 2.57
C MET A 85 -21.01 1.42 1.88
N GLY A 86 -19.75 1.38 1.46
CA GLY A 86 -19.23 0.19 0.77
C GLY A 86 -18.53 -0.79 1.70
N PRO A 87 -17.78 -1.74 1.12
CA PRO A 87 -17.15 -2.79 1.91
C PRO A 87 -16.11 -2.20 2.89
N PRO A 88 -15.85 -2.88 4.01
CA PRO A 88 -14.82 -2.47 4.95
C PRO A 88 -13.42 -2.33 4.31
N GLY A 89 -12.55 -1.52 4.90
CA GLY A 89 -11.24 -1.20 4.32
C GLY A 89 -10.31 -2.41 4.18
N ASP A 90 -10.43 -3.42 5.04
CA ASP A 90 -9.65 -4.66 4.98
C ASP A 90 -9.97 -5.52 3.76
N TYR A 91 -11.18 -5.41 3.20
CA TYR A 91 -11.52 -6.01 1.91
C TYR A 91 -10.77 -5.35 0.74
N LYS A 92 -10.52 -4.04 0.84
CA LYS A 92 -9.80 -3.28 -0.19
C LYS A 92 -8.29 -3.27 0.01
N LEU A 93 -7.82 -3.52 1.22
CA LEU A 93 -6.40 -3.66 1.55
C LEU A 93 -6.13 -5.00 2.26
N PRO A 94 -6.37 -6.14 1.57
CA PRO A 94 -6.20 -7.44 2.18
C PRO A 94 -4.73 -7.71 2.49
N ILE A 95 -4.50 -8.34 3.64
CA ILE A 95 -3.16 -8.76 4.12
C ILE A 95 -2.75 -10.09 3.48
N VAL A 96 -3.73 -10.92 3.13
CA VAL A 96 -3.56 -12.22 2.48
C VAL A 96 -4.02 -12.13 1.03
N ASP A 97 -3.54 -13.03 0.18
CA ASP A 97 -3.90 -13.05 -1.24
C ASP A 97 -5.43 -13.20 -1.41
N PRO A 98 -6.12 -12.19 -1.99
CA PRO A 98 -7.55 -12.25 -2.25
C PRO A 98 -7.90 -13.10 -3.48
N ARG A 99 -6.89 -13.59 -4.24
CA ARG A 99 -7.05 -14.33 -5.50
C ARG A 99 -7.80 -13.56 -6.58
N TRP A 100 -7.57 -12.25 -6.64
CA TRP A 100 -8.16 -11.39 -7.67
C TRP A 100 -7.70 -11.81 -9.07
N ASN A 101 -8.65 -12.03 -9.97
CA ASN A 101 -8.38 -12.45 -11.34
C ASN A 101 -8.28 -11.23 -12.26
N PRO A 102 -7.13 -10.98 -12.94
CA PRO A 102 -6.97 -9.82 -13.82
C PRO A 102 -7.92 -9.82 -15.04
N ASN A 103 -8.54 -10.96 -15.36
CA ASN A 103 -9.53 -11.06 -16.43
C ASN A 103 -10.96 -10.69 -15.97
N ARG A 104 -11.19 -10.51 -14.66
CA ARG A 104 -12.47 -10.09 -14.11
C ARG A 104 -12.45 -8.60 -13.84
N GLU A 105 -13.42 -7.90 -14.41
CA GLU A 105 -13.53 -6.44 -14.32
C GLU A 105 -13.66 -5.93 -12.87
N GLU A 106 -14.38 -6.64 -12.00
CA GLU A 106 -14.47 -6.31 -10.58
C GLU A 106 -13.13 -6.45 -9.85
N ASP A 107 -12.37 -7.51 -10.16
CA ASP A 107 -11.08 -7.79 -9.56
C ASP A 107 -10.01 -6.80 -10.05
N ARG A 108 -10.09 -6.36 -11.32
CA ARG A 108 -9.27 -5.26 -11.84
C ARG A 108 -9.52 -3.97 -11.06
N ARG A 109 -10.78 -3.61 -10.82
CA ARG A 109 -11.11 -2.45 -9.97
C ARG A 109 -10.56 -2.60 -8.57
N ASN A 110 -10.61 -3.80 -7.99
CA ASN A 110 -10.00 -4.05 -6.68
C ASN A 110 -8.47 -3.87 -6.70
N MET A 111 -7.77 -4.32 -7.74
CA MET A 111 -6.32 -4.09 -7.91
C MET A 111 -6.00 -2.59 -8.06
N GLU A 112 -6.80 -1.85 -8.83
CA GLU A 112 -6.66 -0.39 -8.97
C GLU A 112 -6.90 0.34 -7.65
N ASP A 113 -7.97 -0.02 -6.92
CA ASP A 113 -8.26 0.50 -5.58
C ASP A 113 -7.10 0.21 -4.63
N TYR A 114 -6.59 -1.03 -4.64
CA TYR A 114 -5.44 -1.42 -3.81
C TYR A 114 -4.22 -0.56 -4.10
N ARG A 115 -3.83 -0.40 -5.37
CA ARG A 115 -2.72 0.48 -5.80
C ARG A 115 -2.93 1.91 -5.29
N ASN A 116 -4.11 2.48 -5.54
CA ASN A 116 -4.43 3.86 -5.18
C ASN A 116 -4.43 4.09 -3.67
N LEU A 117 -5.03 3.18 -2.90
CA LEU A 117 -5.05 3.25 -1.46
C LEU A 117 -3.67 3.04 -0.83
N MET A 118 -2.76 2.31 -1.49
CA MET A 118 -1.36 2.20 -1.05
C MET A 118 -0.59 3.50 -1.25
N VAL A 119 -0.71 4.13 -2.42
CA VAL A 119 -0.08 5.45 -2.67
C VAL A 119 -0.63 6.51 -1.71
N LYS A 120 -1.96 6.59 -1.56
CA LYS A 120 -2.60 7.50 -0.60
C LYS A 120 -2.21 7.16 0.84
N GLY A 121 -2.11 5.88 1.16
CA GLY A 121 -1.71 5.36 2.47
C GLY A 121 -0.30 5.79 2.85
N ILE A 122 0.66 5.77 1.91
CA ILE A 122 2.02 6.31 2.12
C ILE A 122 1.96 7.78 2.53
N LYS A 123 1.20 8.59 1.79
CA LYS A 123 1.06 10.03 2.03
C LYS A 123 0.49 10.37 3.41
N GLU A 124 -0.46 9.58 3.91
CA GLU A 124 -1.10 9.80 5.22
C GLU A 124 -0.61 8.87 6.33
N SER A 125 0.38 8.01 6.06
CA SER A 125 0.92 7.06 7.05
C SER A 125 1.63 7.76 8.19
N VAL A 126 2.24 8.91 7.92
CA VAL A 126 3.01 9.70 8.89
C VAL A 126 2.24 10.97 9.26
N PRO A 127 1.90 11.18 10.54
CA PRO A 127 1.20 12.37 10.99
C PRO A 127 2.02 13.64 10.72
N HIS A 128 1.45 14.57 9.94
CA HIS A 128 2.09 15.83 9.56
C HIS A 128 2.08 16.86 10.70
N SER A 129 2.84 16.62 11.77
CA SER A 129 3.05 17.60 12.85
C SER A 129 4.53 17.72 13.18
N SER A 130 4.99 18.93 13.54
CA SER A 130 6.40 19.29 13.78
C SER A 130 7.13 18.49 14.88
N ASN A 131 6.46 17.50 15.49
CA ASN A 131 6.96 16.56 16.47
C ASN A 131 7.06 15.13 15.91
N THR A 132 7.21 14.92 14.60
CA THR A 132 7.17 13.60 13.93
C THR A 132 7.96 12.50 14.64
N LYS A 133 9.20 12.78 15.08
CA LYS A 133 10.03 11.82 15.83
C LYS A 133 9.46 11.47 17.21
N LEU A 134 8.92 12.47 17.93
CA LEU A 134 8.25 12.29 19.22
C LEU A 134 6.87 11.65 19.09
N ALA A 135 6.14 11.89 18.00
CA ALA A 135 4.87 11.24 17.72
C ALA A 135 5.09 9.77 17.35
N PHE A 136 6.17 9.45 16.65
CA PHE A 136 6.60 8.08 16.36
C PHE A 136 7.06 7.36 17.64
N ASP A 137 7.96 7.98 18.42
CA ASP A 137 8.45 7.46 19.71
C ASP A 137 7.32 7.35 20.77
N ASN A 138 6.36 8.29 20.81
CA ASN A 138 5.19 8.23 21.72
C ASN A 138 4.07 7.34 21.19
N MET A 139 3.93 7.15 19.88
CA MET A 139 3.01 6.14 19.35
C MET A 139 3.52 4.76 19.69
N GLN A 140 4.82 4.48 19.55
CA GLN A 140 5.36 3.18 19.90
C GLN A 140 5.43 2.96 21.42
N GLY A 141 5.53 4.01 22.23
CA GLY A 141 5.77 3.92 23.67
C GLY A 141 7.17 3.34 23.93
N LYS A 142 7.97 3.99 24.79
CA LYS A 142 9.37 3.59 25.00
C LYS A 142 9.56 2.11 25.40
N ASP A 143 8.50 1.47 25.88
CA ASP A 143 8.46 0.07 26.32
C ASP A 143 7.29 -0.73 25.69
N GLU A 144 6.51 -0.18 24.73
CA GLU A 144 5.39 -0.90 24.11
C GLU A 144 5.88 -1.68 22.87
N THR A 145 5.78 -3.01 22.91
CA THR A 145 6.05 -3.82 21.72
C THR A 145 5.07 -3.44 20.59
N PRO A 146 5.49 -3.39 19.32
CA PRO A 146 4.65 -2.97 18.18
C PRO A 146 3.27 -3.65 18.16
N THR A 147 3.20 -4.92 18.55
CA THR A 147 1.96 -5.71 18.64
C THR A 147 0.95 -5.16 19.66
N THR A 148 1.42 -4.60 20.77
CA THR A 148 0.58 -4.04 21.84
C THR A 148 -0.02 -2.71 21.42
N TRP A 149 0.76 -1.85 20.77
CA TRP A 149 0.27 -0.61 20.18
C TRP A 149 -0.85 -0.87 19.14
N LEU A 150 -0.63 -1.86 18.28
CA LEU A 150 -1.61 -2.22 17.25
C LEU A 150 -2.90 -2.79 17.84
N LYS A 151 -2.83 -3.60 18.90
CA LYS A 151 -4.02 -4.06 19.64
C LYS A 151 -4.80 -2.92 20.27
N LYS A 152 -4.11 -1.88 20.75
CA LYS A 152 -4.72 -0.71 21.39
C LYS A 152 -5.40 0.24 20.41
N LYS A 153 -4.78 0.52 19.25
CA LYS A 153 -5.34 1.44 18.25
C LYS A 153 -6.30 0.78 17.26
N PHE A 154 -6.18 -0.52 17.04
CA PHE A 154 -6.99 -1.29 16.10
C PHE A 154 -7.43 -2.63 16.71
N PRO A 155 -8.25 -2.61 17.78
CA PRO A 155 -8.65 -3.83 18.48
C PRO A 155 -9.38 -4.83 17.57
N ALA A 156 -10.08 -4.36 16.53
CA ALA A 156 -10.79 -5.19 15.57
C ALA A 156 -9.87 -6.08 14.71
N VAL A 157 -8.61 -5.67 14.46
CA VAL A 157 -7.65 -6.44 13.66
C VAL A 157 -7.18 -7.71 14.38
N PHE A 158 -7.32 -7.76 15.70
CA PHE A 158 -6.88 -8.89 16.53
C PHE A 158 -8.04 -9.75 17.04
N GLN A 159 -9.29 -9.45 16.66
CA GLN A 159 -10.47 -10.21 17.10
C GLN A 159 -10.72 -11.48 16.28
N TYR A 160 -10.09 -11.67 15.12
CA TYR A 160 -10.26 -12.88 14.28
C TYR A 160 -9.20 -13.96 14.55
N ARG A 161 -8.87 -14.20 15.81
CA ARG A 161 -8.16 -15.41 16.24
C ARG A 161 -8.77 -15.95 17.55
N SER A 162 -9.81 -16.75 17.40
CA SER A 162 -10.18 -17.84 18.32
C SER A 162 -10.77 -18.96 17.50
#